data_AF-H2ES90-F1
#
_entry.id   AF-H2ES90-F1
#
_cell.length_a   1.000
_cell.length_b   1.000
_cell.length_c   1.000
_cell.angle_alpha   90.00
_cell.angle_beta   90.00
_cell.angle_gamma   90.00
#
_symmetry.space_group_name_H-M   'P 1'
#
loop_
_entity.id
_entity.type
_entity.pdbx_description
1 polymer ?
#
loop_
_entity_poly.entity_id
_entity_poly.type
_entity_poly.pdbx_seq_one_letter_code
_entity_poly.pdbx_strand_id
1 'polypeptide(L)' 'MSSTVNYLSAMFIRNSIDRWGDKYDYSQVVYKGSLTPVVLICKKHEISFLQTPKAHFVVSRHCCPICYKEALKGKK' A
#
# COMPACT_ATOMS: atom_id res chain seq x y z
N MET A 1 7.97 -17.00 -23.52
CA MET A 1 7.65 -17.24 -22.09
C MET A 1 8.62 -16.43 -21.24
N SER A 2 8.43 -15.12 -21.15
CA SER A 2 9.32 -14.25 -20.36
C SER A 2 8.49 -13.18 -19.69
N SER A 3 7.76 -13.56 -18.65
CA SER A 3 7.23 -12.60 -17.70
C SER A 3 8.14 -12.71 -16.49
N THR A 4 9.23 -11.95 -16.52
CA THR A 4 10.12 -11.75 -15.38
C THR A 4 9.30 -11.04 -14.30
N VAL A 5 8.54 -11.83 -13.52
CA VAL A 5 7.87 -11.32 -12.33
C VAL A 5 8.96 -10.80 -11.41
N ASN A 6 8.94 -9.49 -11.19
CA ASN A 6 9.95 -8.80 -10.42
C ASN A 6 9.78 -9.23 -8.95
N TYR A 7 10.54 -10.24 -8.51
CA TYR A 7 10.37 -10.95 -7.23
C TYR A 7 10.37 -10.02 -6.00
N LEU A 8 11.03 -8.86 -6.12
CA LEU A 8 11.05 -7.83 -5.07
C LEU A 8 9.67 -7.20 -4.83
N SER A 9 8.88 -7.00 -5.88
CA SER A 9 7.50 -6.52 -5.76
C SER A 9 6.63 -7.55 -5.03
N ALA A 10 6.84 -8.84 -5.29
CA ALA A 10 6.06 -9.90 -4.66
C ALA A 10 6.26 -9.96 -3.13
N MET A 11 7.50 -9.76 -2.64
CA MET A 11 7.76 -9.69 -1.20
C MET A 11 7.06 -8.50 -0.53
N PHE A 12 7.10 -7.33 -1.17
CA PHE A 12 6.39 -6.15 -0.66
C PHE A 12 4.89 -6.41 -0.57
N ILE A 13 4.29 -6.96 -1.62
CA ILE A 13 2.85 -7.27 -1.67
C ILE A 13 2.49 -8.25 -0.55
N ARG A 14 3.27 -9.33 -0.39
CA ARG A 14 3.03 -10.34 0.65
C ARG A 14 3.04 -9.73 2.06
N ASN A 15 4.07 -8.96 2.40
CA ASN A 15 4.15 -8.30 3.72
C ASN A 15 3.04 -7.27 3.92
N SER A 16 2.63 -6.61 2.84
CA SER A 16 1.55 -5.63 2.91
C SER A 16 0.19 -6.32 3.13
N ILE A 17 -0.06 -7.45 2.47
CA ILE A 17 -1.26 -8.28 2.70
C ILE A 17 -1.26 -8.87 4.11
N ASP A 18 -0.11 -9.34 4.63
CA ASP A 18 -0.03 -9.85 6.00
C ASP A 18 -0.43 -8.78 7.04
N ARG A 19 0.05 -7.54 6.86
CA ARG A 19 -0.23 -6.43 7.77
C ARG A 19 -1.62 -5.81 7.60
N TRP A 20 -2.06 -5.63 6.36
CA TRP A 20 -3.26 -4.86 6.03
C TRP A 20 -4.45 -5.73 5.58
N GLY A 21 -4.21 -7.00 5.26
CA GLY A 21 -5.18 -7.89 4.66
C GLY A 21 -5.59 -7.44 3.26
N ASP A 22 -6.87 -7.59 2.96
CA ASP A 22 -7.48 -7.21 1.67
C ASP A 22 -7.89 -5.73 1.60
N LYS A 23 -7.22 -4.82 2.33
CA LYS A 23 -7.60 -3.40 2.37
C LYS A 23 -7.13 -2.59 1.17
N TYR A 24 -6.05 -3.03 0.53
CA TYR A 24 -5.41 -2.32 -0.57
C TYR A 24 -5.20 -3.25 -1.76
N ASP A 25 -5.35 -2.70 -2.95
CA ASP A 25 -4.97 -3.36 -4.19
C ASP A 25 -3.56 -2.94 -4.60
N TYR A 26 -2.75 -3.94 -4.94
CA TYR A 26 -1.33 -3.79 -5.27
C TYR A 26 -1.05 -4.12 -6.75
N SER A 27 -2.07 -4.20 -7.60
CA SER A 27 -1.94 -4.61 -9.01
C SER A 27 -1.02 -3.69 -9.82
N GLN A 28 -0.84 -2.45 -9.38
CA GLN A 28 0.02 -1.45 -10.02
C GLN A 28 1.32 -1.17 -9.23
N VAL A 29 1.65 -2.00 -8.24
CA VAL A 29 2.88 -1.80 -7.45
C VAL A 29 4.11 -2.16 -8.26
N VAL A 30 4.99 -1.19 -8.43
CA VAL A 30 6.32 -1.38 -9.02
C VAL A 30 7.37 -1.07 -7.96
N TYR A 31 7.86 -2.10 -7.27
CA TYR A 31 8.88 -1.92 -6.25
C TYR A 31 10.26 -1.72 -6.88
N LYS A 32 10.81 -0.50 -6.76
CA LYS A 32 12.19 -0.18 -7.18
C LYS A 32 13.15 0.07 -6.01
N GLY A 33 12.62 0.23 -4.80
CA GLY A 33 13.39 0.46 -3.58
C GLY A 33 12.54 1.03 -2.44
N SER A 34 13.07 1.00 -1.22
CA SER A 34 12.34 1.40 0.00
C SER A 34 11.96 2.89 0.06
N LEU A 35 12.70 3.71 -0.69
CA LEU A 35 12.49 5.16 -0.81
C LEU A 35 11.70 5.54 -2.07
N THR A 36 11.51 4.60 -3.00
CA THR A 36 10.76 4.87 -4.23
C THR A 36 9.27 4.79 -3.93
N PRO A 37 8.47 5.81 -4.26
CA PRO A 37 7.02 5.75 -4.10
C PRO A 37 6.43 4.65 -4.98
N VAL A 38 5.55 3.84 -4.40
CA VAL A 38 4.75 2.84 -5.10
C VAL A 38 3.29 3.31 -5.18
N VAL A 39 2.60 2.88 -6.24
CA VAL A 39 1.18 3.13 -6.42
C VAL A 39 0.40 2.10 -5.64
N LEU A 40 -0.43 2.56 -4.70
CA LEU A 40 -1.33 1.73 -3.90
C LEU A 40 -2.76 2.16 -4.18
N ILE A 41 -3.69 1.21 -4.22
CA ILE A 41 -5.10 1.49 -4.46
C ILE A 41 -5.88 1.15 -3.19
N CYS A 42 -6.64 2.10 -2.66
CA CYS A 42 -7.53 1.84 -1.53
C CYS A 42 -8.77 1.10 -2.03
N LYS A 43 -9.01 -0.14 -1.60
CA LYS A 43 -10.23 -0.87 -1.99
C LYS A 43 -11.51 -0.25 -1.43
N LYS A 44 -11.43 0.38 -0.25
CA LYS A 44 -12.58 1.03 0.40
C LYS A 44 -13.05 2.30 -0.33
N HIS A 45 -12.11 3.06 -0.89
CA HIS A 45 -12.40 4.36 -1.51
C HIS A 45 -12.16 4.38 -3.01
N GLU A 46 -11.66 3.27 -3.55
CA GLU A 46 -11.34 3.07 -4.97
C GLU A 46 -10.40 4.13 -5.55
N ILE A 47 -9.57 4.75 -4.70
CA ILE A 47 -8.58 5.75 -5.11
C ILE A 47 -7.17 5.17 -5.15
N SER A 48 -6.41 5.54 -6.18
CA SER A 48 -4.97 5.30 -6.22
C SER A 48 -4.22 6.44 -5.54
N PHE A 49 -3.14 6.11 -4.84
CA PHE A 49 -2.28 7.08 -4.17
C PHE A 49 -0.83 6.59 -4.17
N LEU A 50 0.10 7.54 -4.09
CA LEU A 50 1.53 7.26 -4.04
C LEU A 50 1.99 7.20 -2.60
N GLN A 51 2.71 6.15 -2.24
CA GLN A 51 3.35 6.07 -0.93
C GLN A 51 4.66 5.28 -0.99
N THR A 52 5.65 5.69 -0.22
CA THR A 52 6.90 4.92 -0.12
C THR A 52 6.68 3.65 0.70
N PRO A 53 7.35 2.53 0.36
CA PRO A 53 7.31 1.30 1.14
C PRO A 53 7.66 1.53 2.62
N LYS A 54 8.68 2.37 2.88
CA LYS A 54 9.05 2.76 4.24
C LYS A 54 7.88 3.40 4.99
N ALA A 55 7.20 4.38 4.39
CA ALA A 55 6.03 5.01 5.01
C ALA A 55 4.87 4.01 5.19
N HIS A 56 4.64 3.12 4.23
CA HIS A 56 3.57 2.11 4.26
C HIS A 56 3.68 1.17 5.49
N PHE A 57 4.89 0.80 5.89
CA PHE A 57 5.10 -0.04 7.10
C PHE A 57 5.25 0.77 8.39
N VAL A 58 5.61 2.05 8.32
CA VAL A 58 5.71 2.91 9.51
C VAL A 58 4.33 3.35 9.99
N VAL A 59 3.38 3.60 9.08
CA VAL A 59 2.02 4.01 9.50
C VAL A 59 1.31 2.88 10.25
N SER A 60 0.75 3.21 11.41
CA SER A 60 0.05 2.26 12.28
C SER A 60 -1.45 2.19 12.03
N ARG A 61 -2.05 3.21 11.39
CA ARG A 61 -3.51 3.32 11.23
C ARG A 61 -4.01 2.96 9.84
N HIS A 62 -3.74 3.82 8.86
CA HIS A 62 -4.17 3.64 7.48
C HIS A 62 -3.22 4.37 6.53
N CYS A 63 -2.99 3.77 5.37
CA CYS A 63 -2.18 4.34 4.30
C CYS A 63 -2.99 5.32 3.44
N CYS A 64 -4.29 5.07 3.26
CA CYS A 64 -5.16 5.94 2.49
C CYS A 64 -5.44 7.24 3.25
N PRO A 65 -5.27 8.43 2.63
CA PRO A 65 -5.52 9.71 3.28
C PRO A 65 -6.98 9.88 3.73
N ILE A 66 -7.93 9.25 3.01
CA ILE A 66 -9.35 9.29 3.36
C ILE A 66 -9.61 8.39 4.58
N CYS A 67 -9.16 7.12 4.55
CA CYS A 67 -9.26 6.23 5.72
C CYS A 67 -8.60 6.84 6.96
N TYR A 68 -7.46 7.51 6.78
CA TYR A 68 -6.76 8.16 7.87
C TYR A 68 -7.60 9.29 8.48
N LYS A 69 -8.22 10.15 7.66
CA LYS A 69 -9.14 11.20 8.13
C LYS A 69 -10.37 10.63 8.83
N GLU A 70 -10.95 9.55 8.29
CA GLU A 70 -12.09 8.85 8.94
C GLU A 70 -11.70 8.33 10.33
N ALA A 71 -10.53 7.71 10.47
CA ALA A 71 -10.04 7.21 11.74
C ALA A 71 -9.73 8.34 12.76
N LEU A 72 -9.43 9.56 12.30
CA LEU A 72 -9.24 10.71 13.18
C LEU A 72 -10.55 11.32 13.66
N LYS A 73 -11.62 11.30 12.85
CA LYS A 73 -12.92 11.88 13.20
C LYS A 73 -13.66 11.15 14.33
N GLY A 74 -13.28 9.91 14.65
CA GLY A 74 -13.88 9.11 15.74
C GLY A 74 -13.48 9.51 17.16
N LYS A 75 -12.70 10.59 17.37
CA LYS A 75 -12.30 11.10 18.69
C LYS A 75 -13.02 12.41 19.05
N LYS A 76 -14.34 12.45 18.91
CA LYS A 76 -15.14 13.59 19.37
C LYS A 76 -15.87 13.23 20.65
#